data_AF-A0A7C3T3Z0-F1
#
_entry.id   AF-A0A7C3T3Z0-F1
#
_cell.length_a   1.000
_cell.length_b   1.000
_cell.length_c   1.000
_cell.angle_alpha   90.00
_cell.angle_beta   90.00
_cell.angle_gamma   90.00
#
_symmetry.space_group_name_H-M   'P 1'
#
loop_
_entity.id
_entity.type
_entity.pdbx_description
1 polymer ?
#
loop_
_entity_poly.entity_id
_entity_poly.type
_entity_poly.pdbx_seq_one_letter_code
_entity_poly.pdbx_strand_id
1 'polypeptide(L)'
;LRAAFGCPVFLGNDANCAALGELVFGWKAQNFLYVTWSTGIGGGIVAGGEVVWGATGQAGEIGHIPIRPDGPRCRCGKIGCLEALAGGAGLSDRVFELLGERIPAEEIIERAQKGEAPFLNLVEEACKAMGQALAIAAELLEPEMIILGGGFTASWGFLGPKVVAALNSLSRVQPKVELTKLGDDVGLLGAAALPLHFTHL
;
A
#
# COMPACT_ATOMS: atom_id res chain seq x y z
N LEU A 1 24.04 -13.25 9.13
CA LEU A 1 22.82 -13.96 9.59
C LEU A 1 22.98 -15.47 9.53
N ARG A 2 23.09 -16.11 8.35
CA ARG A 2 23.24 -17.58 8.25
C ARG A 2 24.38 -18.16 9.13
N ALA A 3 25.59 -17.61 9.02
CA ALA A 3 26.72 -18.05 9.84
C ALA A 3 26.56 -17.78 11.35
N ALA A 4 25.80 -16.74 11.72
CA ALA A 4 25.59 -16.38 13.12
C ALA A 4 24.55 -17.27 13.81
N PHE A 5 23.53 -17.75 13.06
CA PHE A 5 22.43 -18.55 13.60
C PHE A 5 22.48 -20.03 13.22
N GLY A 6 23.39 -20.43 12.33
CA GLY A 6 23.57 -21.84 11.94
C GLY A 6 22.38 -22.44 11.18
N CYS A 7 21.51 -21.62 10.61
CA CYS A 7 20.29 -22.05 9.91
C CYS A 7 20.07 -21.32 8.57
N PRO A 8 19.20 -21.86 7.69
CA PRO A 8 18.77 -21.14 6.49
C PRO A 8 18.15 -19.79 6.84
N VAL A 9 18.42 -18.78 6.00
CA VAL A 9 17.85 -17.44 6.13
C VAL A 9 17.21 -17.07 4.81
N PHE A 10 15.97 -16.63 4.89
CA PHE A 10 15.14 -16.15 3.80
C PHE A 10 14.93 -14.64 3.96
N LEU A 11 14.87 -13.93 2.84
CA LEU A 11 14.63 -12.49 2.80
C LEU A 11 13.45 -12.26 1.87
N GLY A 12 12.51 -11.44 2.32
CA GLY A 12 11.38 -10.99 1.51
C GLY A 12 11.22 -9.48 1.67
N ASN A 13 10.74 -8.83 0.62
CA ASN A 13 10.21 -7.47 0.70
C ASN A 13 9.08 -7.44 1.75
N ASP A 14 8.96 -6.35 2.50
CA ASP A 14 8.02 -6.20 3.62
C ASP A 14 6.56 -6.32 3.18
N ALA A 15 6.18 -5.73 2.05
CA ALA A 15 4.83 -5.82 1.49
C ALA A 15 4.51 -7.24 0.96
N ASN A 16 5.49 -7.92 0.35
CA ASN A 16 5.34 -9.33 -0.04
C ASN A 16 5.23 -10.26 1.19
N CYS A 17 6.01 -9.98 2.24
CA CYS A 17 5.84 -10.68 3.52
C CYS A 17 4.45 -10.43 4.08
N ALA A 18 3.97 -9.19 4.10
CA ALA A 18 2.63 -8.89 4.59
C ALA A 18 1.53 -9.60 3.78
N ALA A 19 1.67 -9.68 2.44
CA ALA A 19 0.79 -10.50 1.61
C ALA A 19 0.84 -11.99 1.99
N LEU A 20 2.03 -12.54 2.24
CA LEU A 20 2.16 -13.92 2.76
C LEU A 20 1.49 -14.08 4.14
N GLY A 21 1.60 -13.07 5.00
CA GLY A 21 0.93 -13.03 6.30
C GLY A 21 -0.58 -13.12 6.15
N GLU A 22 -1.16 -12.33 5.25
CA GLU A 22 -2.59 -12.37 4.93
C GLU A 22 -3.04 -13.70 4.35
N LEU A 23 -2.23 -14.29 3.48
CA LEU A 23 -2.49 -15.60 2.88
C LEU A 23 -2.52 -16.72 3.92
N VAL A 24 -1.58 -16.71 4.88
CA VAL A 24 -1.41 -17.81 5.85
C VAL A 24 -2.27 -17.63 7.10
N PHE A 25 -2.34 -16.40 7.63
CA PHE A 25 -2.93 -16.11 8.94
C PHE A 25 -4.12 -15.16 8.89
N GLY A 26 -4.25 -14.34 7.85
CA GLY A 26 -5.24 -13.27 7.76
C GLY A 26 -6.50 -13.69 7.01
N TRP A 27 -6.81 -12.99 5.91
CA TRP A 27 -8.00 -13.26 5.11
C TRP A 27 -7.99 -14.59 4.35
N LYS A 28 -6.81 -15.15 4.07
CA LYS A 28 -6.61 -16.44 3.36
C LYS A 28 -7.30 -16.52 1.99
N ALA A 29 -7.57 -15.35 1.41
CA ALA A 29 -7.94 -15.16 0.02
C ALA A 29 -6.86 -15.78 -0.90
N GLN A 30 -7.27 -16.32 -2.04
CA GLN A 30 -6.37 -16.94 -3.01
C GLN A 30 -5.95 -15.97 -4.11
N ASN A 31 -6.70 -14.89 -4.34
CA ASN A 31 -6.40 -13.89 -5.36
C ASN A 31 -6.62 -12.48 -4.80
N PHE A 32 -5.57 -11.83 -4.30
CA PHE A 32 -5.69 -10.51 -3.69
C PHE A 32 -4.46 -9.64 -3.90
N LEU A 33 -4.68 -8.33 -3.76
CA LEU A 33 -3.62 -7.35 -3.62
C LEU A 33 -3.58 -6.88 -2.17
N TYR A 34 -2.45 -7.07 -1.50
CA TYR A 34 -2.15 -6.36 -0.26
C TYR A 34 -1.53 -5.00 -0.60
N VAL A 35 -1.95 -3.94 0.08
CA VAL A 35 -1.32 -2.61 0.00
C VAL A 35 -1.05 -2.11 1.42
N THR A 36 0.21 -1.76 1.70
CA THR A 36 0.56 -1.00 2.90
C THR A 36 0.51 0.48 2.57
N TRP A 37 -0.30 1.24 3.31
CA TRP A 37 -0.42 2.69 3.17
C TRP A 37 0.03 3.39 4.46
N SER A 38 1.26 3.92 4.44
CA SER A 38 1.92 4.49 5.61
C SER A 38 2.83 5.66 5.17
N THR A 39 4.03 5.79 5.74
CA THR A 39 5.07 6.73 5.28
C THR A 39 5.33 6.60 3.77
N GLY A 40 5.39 5.37 3.28
CA GLY A 40 5.42 5.02 1.87
C GLY A 40 4.19 4.22 1.45
N ILE A 41 4.19 3.73 0.20
CA ILE A 41 3.15 2.83 -0.30
C ILE A 41 3.82 1.62 -0.95
N GLY A 42 3.59 0.44 -0.36
CA GLY A 42 4.06 -0.84 -0.89
C GLY A 42 2.90 -1.75 -1.23
N GLY A 43 3.14 -2.77 -2.03
CA GLY A 43 2.13 -3.78 -2.35
C GLY A 43 2.72 -5.18 -2.51
N GLY A 44 1.87 -6.17 -2.29
CA GLY A 44 2.19 -7.58 -2.49
C GLY A 44 1.01 -8.28 -3.15
N ILE A 45 1.29 -9.09 -4.16
CA ILE A 45 0.25 -9.74 -4.97
C ILE A 45 0.22 -11.22 -4.61
N VAL A 46 -0.99 -11.74 -4.39
CA VAL A 46 -1.25 -13.19 -4.31
C VAL A 46 -2.15 -13.59 -5.46
N ALA A 47 -1.74 -14.60 -6.22
CA ALA A 47 -2.48 -15.14 -7.35
C ALA A 47 -2.46 -16.67 -7.28
N GLY A 48 -3.64 -17.30 -7.30
CA GLY A 48 -3.77 -18.75 -7.19
C GLY A 48 -3.22 -19.33 -5.88
N GLY A 49 -3.25 -18.56 -4.79
CA GLY A 49 -2.71 -18.98 -3.49
C GLY A 49 -1.19 -18.85 -3.36
N GLU A 50 -0.51 -18.22 -4.31
CA GLU A 50 0.94 -18.04 -4.33
C GLU A 50 1.30 -16.55 -4.36
N VAL A 51 2.35 -16.16 -3.63
CA VAL A 51 2.86 -14.78 -3.69
C VAL A 51 3.59 -14.58 -5.01
N VAL A 52 3.24 -13.52 -5.73
CA VAL A 52 3.91 -13.13 -6.97
C VAL A 52 5.13 -12.28 -6.62
N TRP A 53 6.30 -12.92 -6.57
CA TRP A 53 7.58 -12.25 -6.28
C TRP A 53 8.11 -11.41 -7.46
N GLY A 54 7.80 -11.82 -8.69
CA GLY A 54 8.41 -11.25 -9.90
C GLY A 54 9.87 -11.64 -10.08
N ALA A 55 10.48 -11.24 -11.20
CA ALA A 55 11.84 -11.68 -11.57
C ALA A 55 12.93 -11.24 -10.59
N THR A 56 12.73 -10.12 -9.90
CA THR A 56 13.71 -9.53 -8.96
C THR A 56 13.13 -9.26 -7.57
N GLY A 57 11.96 -9.82 -7.23
CA GLY A 57 11.31 -9.53 -5.94
C GLY A 57 10.56 -8.20 -5.87
N GLN A 58 10.37 -7.51 -7.00
CA GLN A 58 9.75 -6.17 -7.10
C GLN A 58 8.33 -6.19 -7.69
N ALA A 59 7.72 -7.36 -7.87
CA ALA A 59 6.31 -7.41 -8.24
C ALA A 59 5.46 -6.79 -7.13
N GLY A 60 4.44 -6.02 -7.51
CA GLY A 60 3.53 -5.38 -6.56
C GLY A 60 3.97 -4.00 -6.06
N GLU A 61 5.04 -3.40 -6.58
CA GLU A 61 5.52 -2.04 -6.26
C GLU A 61 4.56 -0.92 -6.74
N ILE A 62 3.31 -0.95 -6.26
CA ILE A 62 2.19 -0.10 -6.65
C ILE A 62 2.43 1.37 -6.30
N GLY A 63 3.18 1.64 -5.22
CA GLY A 63 3.57 3.00 -4.82
C GLY A 63 4.39 3.73 -5.88
N HIS A 64 5.04 3.01 -6.79
CA HIS A 64 5.91 3.59 -7.82
C HIS A 64 5.31 3.57 -9.23
N ILE A 65 4.00 3.31 -9.33
CA ILE A 65 3.23 3.52 -10.57
C ILE A 65 3.03 5.04 -10.75
N PRO A 66 3.39 5.61 -11.91
CA PRO A 66 3.08 7.00 -12.23
C PRO A 66 1.57 7.19 -12.41
N ILE A 67 0.93 7.89 -11.49
CA ILE A 67 -0.50 8.23 -11.52
C ILE A 67 -0.73 9.61 -12.14
N ARG A 68 0.16 10.57 -11.85
CA ARG A 68 0.07 11.95 -12.34
C ARG A 68 1.37 12.35 -13.06
N PRO A 69 1.46 12.26 -14.40
CA PRO A 69 2.70 12.52 -15.15
C PRO A 69 3.34 13.89 -14.90
N ASP A 70 2.53 14.89 -14.56
CA ASP A 70 2.89 16.26 -14.18
C ASP A 70 2.93 16.46 -12.64
N GLY A 71 3.01 15.36 -11.88
CA GLY A 71 2.98 15.34 -10.43
C GLY A 71 4.33 15.63 -9.75
N PRO A 72 4.39 15.46 -8.42
CA PRO A 72 5.61 15.69 -7.65
C PRO A 72 6.67 14.65 -8.00
N ARG A 73 7.94 15.02 -7.76
CA ARG A 73 9.05 14.08 -7.89
C ARG A 73 9.01 13.07 -6.74
N CYS A 74 9.11 11.79 -7.08
CA CYS A 74 9.19 10.71 -6.11
C CYS A 74 10.64 10.50 -5.66
N ARG A 75 10.82 9.99 -4.44
CA ARG A 75 12.14 9.61 -3.89
C ARG A 75 12.79 8.48 -4.67
N CYS A 76 12.02 7.64 -5.37
CA CYS A 76 12.55 6.63 -6.29
C CYS A 76 13.14 7.23 -7.59
N GLY A 77 13.02 8.55 -7.79
CA GLY A 77 13.59 9.27 -8.93
C GLY A 77 12.61 9.53 -10.08
N LYS A 78 11.47 8.82 -10.12
CA LYS A 78 10.38 9.05 -11.10
C LYS A 78 9.57 10.31 -10.75
N ILE A 79 8.67 10.69 -11.66
CA ILE A 79 7.70 11.78 -11.48
C ILE A 79 6.30 11.17 -11.39
N GLY A 80 5.49 11.67 -10.46
CA GLY A 80 4.07 11.35 -10.44
C GLY A 80 3.69 10.03 -9.79
N CYS A 81 4.62 9.38 -9.07
CA CYS A 81 4.33 8.12 -8.38
C CYS A 81 3.19 8.28 -7.38
N LEU A 82 2.39 7.23 -7.22
CA LEU A 82 1.37 7.13 -6.18
C LEU A 82 1.92 7.52 -4.79
N GLU A 83 3.09 7.00 -4.41
CA GLU A 83 3.73 7.30 -3.12
C GLU A 83 4.02 8.79 -2.94
N ALA A 84 4.45 9.49 -3.99
CA ALA A 84 4.70 10.92 -3.92
C ALA A 84 3.41 11.74 -3.79
N LEU A 85 2.29 11.19 -4.24
CA LEU A 85 0.98 11.84 -4.19
C LEU A 85 0.23 11.55 -2.88
N ALA A 86 0.33 10.33 -2.37
CA ALA A 86 -0.53 9.80 -1.32
C ALA A 86 0.21 9.16 -0.14
N GLY A 87 1.50 8.84 -0.26
CA GLY A 87 2.30 8.34 0.87
C GLY A 87 2.54 9.44 1.90
N GLY A 88 2.69 9.08 3.18
CA GLY A 88 2.85 10.04 4.26
C GLY A 88 4.04 10.99 4.08
N ALA A 89 5.18 10.48 3.58
CA ALA A 89 6.33 11.32 3.25
C ALA A 89 6.02 12.29 2.09
N GLY A 90 5.30 11.82 1.06
CA GLY A 90 4.87 12.65 -0.07
C GLY A 90 3.92 13.76 0.36
N LEU A 91 2.95 13.46 1.23
CA LEU A 91 2.07 14.47 1.81
C LEU A 91 2.85 15.53 2.60
N SER A 92 3.78 15.09 3.45
CA SER A 92 4.62 16.00 4.24
C SER A 92 5.49 16.91 3.37
N ASP A 93 6.08 16.36 2.30
CA ASP A 93 6.88 17.13 1.33
C ASP A 93 6.01 18.19 0.63
N ARG A 94 4.79 17.82 0.20
CA ARG A 94 3.86 18.75 -0.47
C ARG A 94 3.35 19.85 0.46
N VAL A 95 3.10 19.54 1.73
CA VAL A 95 2.74 20.57 2.73
C VAL A 95 3.90 21.52 2.98
N PHE A 96 5.13 21.01 3.05
CA PHE A 96 6.32 21.85 3.18
C PHE A 96 6.48 22.81 2.00
N GLU A 97 6.21 22.38 0.76
CA GLU A 97 6.21 23.25 -0.41
C GLU A 97 5.14 24.35 -0.35
N LEU A 98 3.97 24.06 0.24
CA LEU A 98 2.86 25.01 0.34
C LEU A 98 3.01 26.01 1.50
N LEU A 99 3.50 25.56 2.65
CA LEU A 99 3.46 26.31 3.91
C LEU A 99 4.85 26.65 4.47
N GLY A 100 5.92 26.05 3.96
CA GLY A 100 7.27 26.18 4.50
C GLY A 100 7.54 25.39 5.78
N GLU A 101 6.58 24.56 6.22
CA GLU A 101 6.65 23.77 7.45
C GLU A 101 6.42 22.28 7.16
N ARG A 102 7.22 21.41 7.78
CA ARG A 102 7.05 19.96 7.67
C ARG A 102 6.06 19.49 8.72
N ILE A 103 4.93 18.98 8.24
CA ILE A 103 3.86 18.44 9.08
C ILE A 103 3.79 16.92 8.88
N PRO A 104 3.68 16.11 9.95
CA PRO A 104 3.46 14.67 9.84
C PRO A 104 2.13 14.34 9.15
N ALA A 105 2.08 13.21 8.43
CA ALA A 105 0.88 12.81 7.71
C ALA A 105 -0.35 12.61 8.61
N GLU A 106 -0.15 12.15 9.85
CA GLU A 106 -1.21 12.01 10.85
C GLU A 106 -1.89 13.36 11.13
N GLU A 107 -1.10 14.39 11.45
CA GLU A 107 -1.62 15.74 11.67
C GLU A 107 -2.27 16.33 10.40
N ILE A 108 -1.71 16.07 9.22
CA ILE A 108 -2.33 16.47 7.94
C ILE A 108 -3.74 15.89 7.81
N ILE A 109 -3.92 14.60 8.15
CA ILE A 109 -5.23 13.94 8.10
C ILE A 109 -6.17 14.49 9.18
N GLU A 110 -5.69 14.74 10.39
CA GLU A 110 -6.50 15.34 11.46
C GLU A 110 -7.02 16.73 11.07
N ARG A 111 -6.17 17.57 10.46
CA ARG A 111 -6.56 18.91 9.99
C ARG A 111 -7.54 18.83 8.82
N ALA A 112 -7.36 17.86 7.92
CA ALA A 112 -8.32 17.57 6.87
C ALA A 112 -9.69 17.13 7.44
N GLN A 113 -9.71 16.28 8.47
CA GLN A 113 -10.94 15.86 9.16
C GLN A 113 -11.67 17.02 9.84
N LYS A 114 -10.92 18.03 10.32
CA LYS A 114 -11.46 19.29 10.86
C LYS A 114 -11.95 20.26 9.77
N GLY A 115 -11.77 19.92 8.48
CA GLY A 115 -12.24 20.71 7.34
C GLY A 115 -11.32 21.87 6.95
N GLU A 116 -10.06 21.87 7.39
CA GLU A 116 -9.11 22.90 6.98
C GLU A 116 -8.77 22.76 5.49
N ALA A 117 -9.25 23.72 4.68
CA ALA A 117 -9.26 23.66 3.22
C ALA A 117 -7.95 23.17 2.55
N PRO A 118 -6.74 23.70 2.86
CA PRO A 118 -5.52 23.23 2.19
C PRO A 118 -5.20 21.75 2.47
N PHE A 119 -5.49 21.27 3.69
CA PHE A 119 -5.25 19.88 4.07
C PHE A 119 -6.34 18.96 3.51
N LEU A 120 -7.59 19.40 3.55
CA LEU A 120 -8.71 18.65 2.98
C LEU A 120 -8.50 18.41 1.49
N ASN A 121 -8.18 19.45 0.71
CA ASN A 121 -7.92 19.34 -0.72
C ASN A 121 -6.76 18.37 -1.00
N LEU A 122 -5.68 18.47 -0.22
CA LEU A 122 -4.51 17.61 -0.37
C LEU A 122 -4.85 16.13 -0.10
N VAL A 123 -5.60 15.85 0.96
CA VAL A 123 -6.02 14.48 1.33
C VAL A 123 -7.03 13.92 0.32
N GLU A 124 -7.93 14.74 -0.21
CA GLU A 124 -8.85 14.33 -1.28
C GLU A 124 -8.11 13.96 -2.57
N GLU A 125 -7.10 14.74 -2.96
CA GLU A 125 -6.21 14.38 -4.06
C GLU A 125 -5.50 13.04 -3.82
N ALA A 126 -4.99 12.82 -2.61
CA ALA A 126 -4.33 11.57 -2.24
C ALA A 126 -5.28 10.37 -2.30
N CYS A 127 -6.50 10.50 -1.78
CA CYS A 127 -7.52 9.47 -1.85
C CYS A 127 -7.90 9.14 -3.31
N LYS A 128 -8.02 10.16 -4.16
CA LYS A 128 -8.30 9.99 -5.59
C LYS A 128 -7.14 9.25 -6.29
N ALA A 129 -5.90 9.62 -6.00
CA ALA A 129 -4.72 8.95 -6.56
C ALA A 129 -4.63 7.49 -6.10
N MET A 130 -4.91 7.21 -4.82
CA MET A 130 -4.99 5.84 -4.31
C MET A 130 -6.09 5.04 -5.03
N GLY A 131 -7.31 5.57 -5.13
CA GLY A 131 -8.39 4.90 -5.86
C GLY A 131 -8.07 4.65 -7.34
N GLN A 132 -7.38 5.58 -8.01
CA GLN A 132 -6.87 5.39 -9.38
C GLN A 132 -5.88 4.23 -9.48
N ALA A 133 -4.92 4.15 -8.55
CA ALA A 133 -3.95 3.07 -8.53
C ALA A 133 -4.60 1.71 -8.26
N LEU A 134 -5.54 1.66 -7.31
CA LEU A 134 -6.31 0.45 -7.01
C LEU A 134 -7.15 0.03 -8.21
N ALA A 135 -7.73 0.98 -8.97
CA ALA A 135 -8.50 0.67 -10.18
C ALA A 135 -7.62 0.07 -11.28
N ILE A 136 -6.43 0.62 -11.48
CA ILE A 136 -5.43 0.05 -12.40
C ILE A 136 -5.09 -1.38 -11.98
N ALA A 137 -4.80 -1.60 -10.69
CA ALA A 137 -4.48 -2.93 -10.19
C ALA A 137 -5.67 -3.90 -10.33
N ALA A 138 -6.90 -3.44 -10.09
CA ALA A 138 -8.10 -4.25 -10.23
C ALA A 138 -8.33 -4.71 -11.69
N GLU A 139 -8.13 -3.83 -12.67
CA GLU A 139 -8.24 -4.22 -14.11
C GLU A 139 -7.13 -5.19 -14.55
N LEU A 140 -5.94 -5.10 -13.96
CA LEU A 140 -4.80 -5.95 -14.34
C LEU A 140 -4.82 -7.32 -13.66
N LEU A 141 -5.23 -7.36 -12.40
CA LEU A 141 -5.11 -8.55 -11.55
C LEU A 141 -6.45 -9.28 -11.37
N GLU A 142 -7.57 -8.60 -11.61
CA GLU A 142 -8.92 -9.09 -11.32
C GLU A 142 -9.02 -9.79 -9.93
N PRO A 143 -8.59 -9.13 -8.85
CA PRO A 143 -8.50 -9.77 -7.55
C PRO A 143 -9.89 -9.95 -6.93
N GLU A 144 -10.04 -10.92 -6.04
CA GLU A 144 -11.26 -11.04 -5.23
C GLU A 144 -11.31 -9.98 -4.13
N MET A 145 -10.14 -9.52 -3.67
CA MET A 145 -9.98 -8.61 -2.55
C MET A 145 -8.75 -7.71 -2.72
N ILE A 146 -8.88 -6.48 -2.22
CA ILE A 146 -7.78 -5.58 -1.91
C ILE A 146 -7.73 -5.45 -0.39
N ILE A 147 -6.61 -5.80 0.21
CA ILE A 147 -6.39 -5.76 1.67
C ILE A 147 -5.47 -4.58 1.98
N LEU A 148 -5.90 -3.68 2.85
CA LEU A 148 -5.14 -2.50 3.25
C LEU A 148 -4.57 -2.65 4.66
N GLY A 149 -3.27 -2.39 4.80
CA GLY A 149 -2.58 -2.20 6.08
C GLY A 149 -1.84 -0.87 6.14
N GLY A 150 -1.06 -0.67 7.20
CA GLY A 150 -0.27 0.54 7.41
C GLY A 150 -1.02 1.67 8.12
N GLY A 151 -0.28 2.68 8.57
CA GLY A 151 -0.79 3.68 9.52
C GLY A 151 -2.00 4.50 9.05
N PHE A 152 -2.23 4.64 7.74
CA PHE A 152 -3.38 5.39 7.24
C PHE A 152 -4.72 4.67 7.50
N THR A 153 -4.70 3.35 7.76
CA THR A 153 -5.93 2.59 8.04
C THR A 153 -6.57 2.99 9.37
N ALA A 154 -5.83 3.62 10.30
CA ALA A 154 -6.40 4.21 11.52
C ALA A 154 -7.46 5.29 11.21
N SER A 155 -7.33 5.96 10.06
CA SER A 155 -8.28 6.98 9.58
C SER A 155 -9.19 6.45 8.46
N TRP A 156 -9.36 5.13 8.33
CA TRP A 156 -10.11 4.52 7.22
C TRP A 156 -11.57 4.98 7.15
N GLY A 157 -12.22 5.30 8.27
CA GLY A 157 -13.58 5.84 8.28
C GLY A 157 -13.72 7.16 7.49
N PHE A 158 -12.65 7.96 7.42
CA PHE A 158 -12.61 9.22 6.68
C PHE A 158 -12.07 9.06 5.25
N LEU A 159 -11.00 8.26 5.10
CA LEU A 159 -10.29 8.07 3.82
C LEU A 159 -10.98 7.04 2.92
N GLY A 160 -11.44 5.94 3.50
CA GLY A 160 -11.95 4.76 2.81
C GLY A 160 -13.09 5.05 1.85
N PRO A 161 -14.16 5.78 2.26
CA PRO A 161 -15.24 6.12 1.35
C PRO A 161 -14.77 6.88 0.10
N LYS A 162 -13.76 7.76 0.22
CA LYS A 162 -13.20 8.53 -0.90
C LYS A 162 -12.38 7.64 -1.83
N VAL A 163 -11.53 6.77 -1.27
CA VAL A 163 -10.72 5.82 -2.03
C VAL A 163 -11.60 4.82 -2.78
N VAL A 164 -12.58 4.22 -2.11
CA VAL A 164 -13.50 3.23 -2.69
C VAL A 164 -14.38 3.88 -3.77
N ALA A 165 -14.87 5.10 -3.54
CA ALA A 165 -15.62 5.83 -4.57
C ALA A 165 -14.77 6.08 -5.83
N ALA A 166 -13.51 6.50 -5.66
CA ALA A 166 -12.60 6.70 -6.77
C ALA A 166 -12.29 5.38 -7.51
N LEU A 167 -12.01 4.30 -6.79
CA LEU A 167 -11.83 2.95 -7.34
C LEU A 167 -13.04 2.52 -8.20
N ASN A 168 -14.24 2.54 -7.61
CA ASN A 168 -15.46 2.06 -8.27
C ASN A 168 -15.88 2.92 -9.47
N SER A 169 -15.49 4.20 -9.48
CA SER A 169 -15.75 5.09 -10.62
C SER A 169 -14.85 4.82 -11.83
N LEU A 170 -13.73 4.12 -11.63
CA LEU A 170 -12.69 3.94 -12.64
C LEU A 170 -12.48 2.48 -13.06
N SER A 171 -12.93 1.51 -12.27
CA SER A 171 -12.80 0.09 -12.58
C SER A 171 -14.17 -0.59 -12.80
N ARG A 172 -14.20 -1.52 -13.75
CA ARG A 172 -15.29 -2.47 -13.96
C ARG A 172 -15.25 -3.61 -12.95
N VAL A 173 -14.06 -3.94 -12.46
CA VAL A 173 -13.83 -4.92 -11.40
C VAL A 173 -14.04 -4.24 -10.06
N GLN A 174 -14.92 -4.80 -9.22
CA GLN A 174 -15.23 -4.27 -7.90
C GLN A 174 -14.81 -5.28 -6.82
N PRO A 175 -13.50 -5.36 -6.51
CA PRO A 175 -13.02 -6.24 -5.46
C PRO A 175 -13.53 -5.78 -4.10
N LYS A 176 -13.61 -6.69 -3.13
CA LYS A 176 -13.82 -6.29 -1.74
C LYS A 176 -12.61 -5.48 -1.26
N VAL A 177 -12.84 -4.35 -0.59
CA VAL A 177 -11.76 -3.57 0.03
C VAL A 177 -11.86 -3.72 1.53
N GLU A 178 -10.90 -4.42 2.11
CA GLU A 178 -10.89 -4.78 3.53
C GLU A 178 -9.60 -4.29 4.19
N LEU A 179 -9.64 -4.12 5.51
CA LEU A 179 -8.43 -3.86 6.30
C LEU A 179 -7.77 -5.18 6.70
N THR A 180 -6.45 -5.16 6.89
CA THR A 180 -5.72 -6.29 7.50
C THR A 180 -6.32 -6.64 8.86
N LYS A 181 -6.48 -7.94 9.14
CA LYS A 181 -6.88 -8.46 10.45
C LYS A 181 -5.69 -8.70 11.38
N LEU A 182 -4.49 -8.62 10.84
CA LEU A 182 -3.24 -8.95 11.53
C LEU A 182 -2.57 -7.70 12.13
N GLY A 183 -3.14 -6.52 11.88
CA GLY A 183 -2.62 -5.26 12.40
C GLY A 183 -1.18 -5.02 11.95
N ASP A 184 -0.38 -4.45 12.84
CA ASP A 184 1.03 -4.12 12.57
C ASP A 184 1.94 -5.35 12.47
N ASP A 185 1.49 -6.51 12.97
CA ASP A 185 2.24 -7.76 12.96
C ASP A 185 2.18 -8.49 11.60
N VAL A 186 1.38 -8.01 10.65
CA VAL A 186 1.18 -8.65 9.33
C VAL A 186 2.50 -8.97 8.62
N GLY A 187 3.46 -8.04 8.64
CA GLY A 187 4.78 -8.24 8.04
C GLY A 187 5.65 -9.23 8.82
N LEU A 188 5.57 -9.23 10.14
CA LEU A 188 6.30 -10.16 11.01
C LEU A 188 5.80 -11.59 10.84
N LEU A 189 4.48 -11.78 10.87
CA LEU A 189 3.82 -13.06 10.63
C LEU A 189 4.14 -13.58 9.22
N GLY A 190 4.12 -12.69 8.24
CA GLY A 190 4.58 -12.96 6.89
C GLY A 190 6.03 -13.47 6.83
N ALA A 191 6.95 -12.76 7.47
CA ALA A 191 8.36 -13.15 7.52
C ALA A 191 8.56 -14.51 8.20
N ALA A 192 7.79 -14.81 9.26
CA ALA A 192 7.80 -16.11 9.93
C ALA A 192 7.27 -17.25 9.04
N ALA A 193 6.40 -16.95 8.07
CA ALA A 193 5.90 -17.93 7.11
C ALA A 193 6.81 -18.15 5.89
N LEU A 194 7.82 -17.30 5.65
CA LEU A 194 8.74 -17.45 4.50
C LEU A 194 9.36 -18.85 4.39
N PRO A 195 9.84 -19.50 5.46
CA PRO A 195 10.39 -20.85 5.34
C PRO A 195 9.37 -21.86 4.83
N LEU A 196 8.10 -21.74 5.22
CA LEU A 196 7.04 -22.66 4.75
C LEU A 196 6.78 -22.52 3.25
N HIS A 197 6.99 -21.32 2.72
CA HIS A 197 6.77 -21.01 1.31
C HIS A 197 7.97 -21.39 0.42
N PHE A 198 9.21 -21.25 0.93
CA PHE A 198 10.42 -21.51 0.17
C PHE A 198 11.05 -22.90 0.41
N THR A 199 10.52 -23.72 1.31
CA THR A 199 11.06 -25.08 1.59
C THR A 199 10.68 -26.13 0.53
N HIS A 200 9.86 -25.77 -0.46
CA HIS A 200 9.52 -26.63 -1.60
C HIS A 200 10.37 -26.35 -2.86
N LEU A 201 11.40 -25.49 -2.78
CA LEU A 201 12.41 -25.26 -3.82
C LEU A 201 13.74 -25.95 -3.46
#